data_AF-A0A564VXK1-F1
#
_entry.id   AF-A0A564VXK1-F1
#
_cell.length_a   1.000
_cell.length_b   1.000
_cell.length_c   1.000
_cell.angle_alpha   90.00
_cell.angle_beta   90.00
_cell.angle_gamma   90.00
#
_symmetry.space_group_name_H-M   'P 1'
#
loop_
_entity.id
_entity.type
_entity.pdbx_description
1 polymer ?
#
loop_
_entity_poly.entity_id
_entity_poly.type
_entity_poly.pdbx_seq_one_letter_code
_entity_poly.pdbx_strand_id
1 'polypeptide(L)'
;METEIQKENEEKKEYLKSYRRAVKREKDILDEIQRLRADKMFPSVTNDGMPKGSSQSDLSDYIAILDEQIELLKAERLEKARCYQKIERQIKKMENENEREILRLRYIQGLKWHEVENKMGFSREWTLKLHGRALRNFKM
;
A
#
# COMPACT_ATOMS: atom_id res chain seq x y z
N MET A 1 9.10 1.72 31.74
CA MET A 1 8.00 0.76 31.48
C MET A 1 6.97 1.35 30.52
N GLU A 2 6.37 2.51 30.80
CA GLU A 2 5.40 3.16 29.89
C GLU A 2 6.00 3.57 28.53
N THR A 3 7.25 4.04 28.53
CA THR A 3 8.01 4.38 27.33
C THR A 3 8.28 3.18 26.41
N GLU A 4 8.44 1.99 27.00
CA GLU A 4 8.76 0.76 26.27
C GLU A 4 7.51 0.18 25.60
N ILE A 5 6.36 0.17 26.31
CA ILE A 5 5.07 -0.20 25.74
C ILE A 5 4.70 0.73 24.58
N GLN A 6 4.95 2.03 24.73
CA GLN A 6 4.69 2.99 23.65
C GLN A 6 5.57 2.71 22.43
N LYS A 7 6.86 2.42 22.64
CA LYS A 7 7.79 2.06 21.56
C LYS A 7 7.35 0.78 20.84
N GLU A 8 7.03 -0.27 21.58
CA GLU A 8 6.53 -1.54 21.02
C GLU A 8 5.24 -1.31 20.20
N ASN A 9 4.32 -0.48 20.69
CA ASN A 9 3.11 -0.14 19.96
C ASN A 9 3.39 0.62 18.67
N GLU A 10 4.36 1.53 18.64
CA GLU A 10 4.75 2.21 17.39
C GLU A 10 5.40 1.24 16.40
N GLU A 11 6.23 0.30 16.85
CA GLU A 11 6.79 -0.76 16.01
C GLU A 11 5.68 -1.64 15.40
N LYS A 12 4.69 -2.04 16.20
CA LYS A 12 3.51 -2.77 15.72
C LYS A 12 2.69 -1.96 14.72
N LYS A 13 2.47 -0.67 14.99
CA LYS A 13 1.78 0.22 14.04
C LYS A 13 2.54 0.28 12.72
N GLU A 14 3.87 0.37 12.74
CA GLU A 14 4.67 0.43 11.52
C GLU A 14 4.69 -0.89 10.76
N TYR A 15 4.76 -2.00 11.48
CA TYR A 15 4.59 -3.33 10.91
C TYR A 15 3.24 -3.44 10.19
N LEU A 16 2.14 -3.08 10.85
CA LEU A 16 0.80 -3.14 10.25
C LEU A 16 0.63 -2.17 9.06
N LYS A 17 1.20 -0.96 9.15
CA LYS A 17 1.19 0.04 8.05
C LYS A 17 2.01 -0.40 6.83
N SER A 18 2.94 -1.35 6.98
CA SER A 18 3.77 -1.83 5.86
C SER A 18 2.94 -2.33 4.68
N TYR A 19 1.79 -2.96 4.94
CA TYR A 19 0.84 -3.37 3.89
C TYR A 19 0.27 -2.18 3.12
N ARG A 20 -0.14 -1.11 3.81
CA ARG A 20 -0.65 0.10 3.14
C ARG A 20 0.42 0.79 2.31
N ARG A 21 1.69 0.75 2.75
CA ARG A 21 2.81 1.23 1.93
C ARG A 21 2.98 0.39 0.67
N ALA A 22 2.89 -0.94 0.76
CA ALA A 22 2.95 -1.82 -0.41
C ALA A 22 1.78 -1.59 -1.38
N VAL A 23 0.56 -1.40 -0.87
CA VAL A 23 -0.62 -1.00 -1.68
C VAL A 23 -0.36 0.31 -2.41
N LYS A 24 0.22 1.30 -1.73
CA LYS A 24 0.55 2.59 -2.35
C LYS A 24 1.61 2.43 -3.44
N ARG A 25 2.71 1.72 -3.15
CA ARG A 25 3.78 1.48 -4.14
C ARG A 25 3.27 0.79 -5.39
N GLU A 26 2.44 -0.25 -5.26
CA GLU A 26 1.83 -0.90 -6.43
C GLU A 26 1.01 0.09 -7.26
N LYS A 27 0.22 0.94 -6.60
CA LYS A 27 -0.56 1.97 -7.30
C LYS A 27 0.35 2.97 -8.02
N ASP A 28 1.38 3.46 -7.34
CA ASP A 28 2.31 4.44 -7.91
C ASP A 28 3.01 3.85 -9.16
N ILE A 29 3.40 2.57 -9.14
CA ILE A 29 3.97 1.85 -10.29
C ILE A 29 2.92 1.67 -11.41
N LEU A 30 1.67 1.34 -11.09
CA LEU A 30 0.60 1.24 -12.08
C LEU A 30 0.33 2.58 -12.77
N ASP A 31 0.32 3.67 -12.00
CA ASP A 31 0.12 5.02 -12.52
C ASP A 31 1.30 5.44 -13.43
N GLU A 32 2.54 5.03 -13.10
CA GLU A 32 3.73 5.18 -13.97
C GLU A 32 3.56 4.45 -15.30
N ILE A 33 3.18 3.18 -15.27
CA ILE A 33 2.96 2.37 -16.48
C ILE A 33 1.88 3.01 -17.36
N GLN A 34 0.81 3.54 -16.76
CA GLN A 34 -0.25 4.22 -17.51
C GLN A 34 0.24 5.51 -18.15
N ARG A 35 1.02 6.32 -17.42
CA ARG A 35 1.61 7.56 -17.95
C ARG A 35 2.52 7.25 -19.12
N LEU A 36 3.44 6.31 -18.95
CA LEU A 36 4.31 5.84 -20.03
C LEU A 36 3.43 5.50 -21.24
N ARG A 37 2.46 4.59 -21.11
CA ARG A 37 1.62 4.17 -22.24
C ARG A 37 0.91 5.33 -22.94
N ALA A 38 0.47 6.33 -22.19
CA ALA A 38 -0.14 7.54 -22.76
C ALA A 38 0.86 8.37 -23.57
N ASP A 39 2.08 8.57 -23.05
CA ASP A 39 3.15 9.28 -23.76
C ASP A 39 3.50 8.60 -25.10
N LYS A 40 3.44 7.26 -25.17
CA LYS A 40 3.61 6.53 -26.44
C LYS A 40 2.47 6.75 -27.43
N MET A 41 1.23 6.90 -26.95
CA MET A 41 0.08 7.16 -27.82
C MET A 41 0.06 8.59 -28.36
N PHE A 42 0.64 9.53 -27.61
CA PHE A 42 0.71 10.95 -27.96
C PHE A 42 2.16 11.47 -27.87
N PRO A 43 3.08 10.96 -28.71
CA PRO A 43 4.40 11.55 -28.79
C PRO A 43 4.20 13.00 -29.20
N SER A 44 4.69 13.92 -28.38
CA SER A 44 4.54 15.36 -28.56
C SER A 44 4.71 15.73 -30.03
N VAL A 45 3.63 16.21 -30.65
CA VAL A 45 3.60 16.54 -32.07
C VAL A 45 4.48 17.78 -32.27
N THR A 46 5.76 17.59 -32.53
CA THR A 46 6.65 18.63 -33.06
C THR A 46 6.24 18.88 -34.52
N ASN A 47 5.32 19.82 -34.70
CA ASN A 47 4.82 20.29 -35.98
C ASN A 47 5.86 21.17 -36.71
N ASP A 48 7.02 20.62 -37.07
CA ASP A 48 8.10 21.33 -37.78
C ASP A 48 8.38 20.76 -39.20
N GLY A 49 7.47 19.93 -39.72
CA GLY A 49 7.45 19.51 -41.13
C GLY A 49 8.65 18.69 -41.65
N MET A 50 9.67 18.40 -40.83
CA MET A 50 10.92 17.79 -41.28
C MET A 50 11.15 16.43 -40.62
N PRO A 51 11.29 15.32 -41.37
CA PRO A 51 11.50 14.00 -40.79
C PRO A 51 12.93 13.88 -40.24
N LYS A 52 13.08 13.80 -38.92
CA LYS A 52 14.36 13.48 -38.27
C LYS A 52 14.51 11.96 -38.09
N GLY A 53 15.55 11.39 -38.68
CA GLY A 53 15.85 9.95 -38.67
C GLY A 53 16.42 9.39 -37.35
N SER A 54 16.01 9.89 -36.19
CA SER A 54 16.49 9.43 -34.87
C SER A 54 15.42 8.74 -34.01
N SER A 55 14.22 8.51 -34.54
CA SER A 55 13.06 8.04 -33.76
C SER A 55 13.12 6.59 -33.28
N GLN A 56 13.93 5.73 -33.92
CA GLN A 56 13.95 4.29 -33.63
C GLN A 56 14.65 3.94 -32.32
N SER A 57 15.71 4.65 -31.93
CA SER A 57 16.42 4.45 -30.65
C SER A 57 15.55 4.88 -29.45
N ASP A 58 14.86 6.02 -29.59
CA ASP A 58 13.98 6.54 -28.54
C ASP A 58 12.81 5.58 -28.24
N LEU A 59 12.35 4.87 -29.28
CA LEU A 59 11.30 3.85 -29.17
C LEU A 59 11.77 2.58 -28.43
N SER A 60 13.00 2.11 -28.70
CA SER A 60 13.54 0.92 -28.02
C SER A 60 13.83 1.19 -26.55
N ASP A 61 14.41 2.34 -26.23
CA ASP A 61 14.75 2.72 -24.86
C ASP A 61 13.48 2.90 -24.01
N TYR A 62 12.46 3.52 -24.61
CA TYR A 62 11.16 3.65 -23.98
C TYR A 62 10.49 2.29 -23.70
N ILE A 63 10.57 1.33 -24.63
CA ILE A 63 10.02 -0.04 -24.42
C ILE A 63 10.75 -0.73 -23.26
N ALA A 64 12.07 -0.58 -23.17
CA ALA A 64 12.86 -1.15 -22.07
C ALA A 64 12.41 -0.62 -20.69
N ILE A 65 12.15 0.69 -20.58
CA ILE A 65 11.65 1.31 -19.33
C ILE A 65 10.26 0.75 -18.98
N LEU A 66 9.37 0.61 -19.96
CA LEU A 66 8.03 0.04 -19.73
C LEU A 66 8.12 -1.40 -19.20
N ASP A 67 9.00 -2.22 -19.80
CA ASP A 67 9.20 -3.61 -19.39
C ASP A 67 9.78 -3.69 -17.97
N GLU A 68 10.72 -2.81 -17.62
CA GLU A 68 11.25 -2.71 -16.25
C GLU A 68 10.13 -2.39 -15.23
N GLN A 69 9.27 -1.43 -15.54
CA GLN A 69 8.12 -1.08 -14.68
C GLN A 69 7.14 -2.25 -14.52
N ILE A 70 6.93 -3.04 -15.58
CA ILE A 70 6.07 -4.24 -15.52
C ILE A 70 6.69 -5.31 -14.61
N GLU A 71 7.99 -5.55 -14.69
CA GLU A 71 8.67 -6.49 -13.79
C GLU A 71 8.66 -5.99 -12.33
N LEU A 72 8.88 -4.69 -12.12
CA LEU A 72 8.76 -4.07 -10.80
C LEU A 72 7.36 -4.23 -10.22
N LEU A 73 6.31 -4.04 -11.04
CA LEU A 73 4.92 -4.25 -10.63
C LEU A 73 4.66 -5.70 -10.20
N LYS A 74 5.18 -6.68 -10.94
CA LYS A 74 5.04 -8.12 -10.59
C LYS A 74 5.70 -8.40 -9.24
N ALA A 75 6.91 -7.90 -9.02
CA ALA A 75 7.64 -8.05 -7.77
C ALA A 75 6.88 -7.41 -6.60
N GLU A 76 6.41 -6.16 -6.75
CA GLU A 76 5.69 -5.45 -5.69
C GLU A 76 4.34 -6.13 -5.37
N ARG A 77 3.63 -6.66 -6.37
CA ARG A 77 2.39 -7.44 -6.15
C ARG A 77 2.63 -8.68 -5.30
N LEU A 78 3.72 -9.40 -5.58
CA LEU A 78 4.10 -10.58 -4.80
C LEU A 78 4.45 -10.19 -3.36
N GLU A 79 5.24 -9.12 -3.18
CA GLU A 79 5.61 -8.66 -1.84
C GLU A 79 4.40 -8.12 -1.05
N LYS A 80 3.51 -7.37 -1.69
CA LYS A 80 2.23 -6.93 -1.11
C LYS A 80 1.40 -8.13 -0.65
N ALA A 81 1.30 -9.18 -1.47
CA ALA A 81 0.55 -10.40 -1.13
C ALA A 81 1.18 -11.12 0.08
N ARG A 82 2.51 -11.24 0.12
CA ARG A 82 3.25 -11.82 1.25
C ARG A 82 3.06 -11.01 2.53
N CYS A 83 3.17 -9.68 2.43
CA CYS A 83 2.96 -8.75 3.53
C CYS A 83 1.54 -8.89 4.11
N TYR A 84 0.53 -8.87 3.24
CA TYR A 84 -0.87 -9.13 3.61
C TYR A 84 -1.04 -10.45 4.35
N GLN A 85 -0.54 -11.56 3.78
CA GLN A 85 -0.69 -12.88 4.37
C GLN A 85 -0.02 -12.98 5.74
N LYS A 86 1.15 -12.37 5.94
CA LYS A 86 1.86 -12.35 7.23
C LYS A 86 1.03 -11.62 8.29
N ILE A 87 0.61 -10.39 7.99
CA ILE A 87 -0.20 -9.57 8.91
C ILE A 87 -1.53 -10.24 9.23
N GLU A 88 -2.27 -10.67 8.21
CA GLU A 88 -3.58 -11.27 8.39
C GLU A 88 -3.51 -12.58 9.18
N ARG A 89 -2.45 -13.39 8.98
CA ARG A 89 -2.20 -14.59 9.78
C ARG A 89 -2.01 -14.26 11.26
N GLN A 90 -1.29 -13.19 11.58
CA GLN A 90 -1.07 -12.77 12.97
C GLN A 90 -2.34 -12.20 13.59
N ILE A 91 -3.08 -11.37 12.86
CA ILE A 91 -4.39 -10.86 13.30
C ILE A 91 -5.33 -12.03 13.57
N LYS A 92 -5.41 -13.02 12.67
CA LYS A 92 -6.29 -14.18 12.83
C LYS A 92 -6.00 -15.01 14.10
N LYS A 93 -4.77 -14.98 14.61
CA LYS A 93 -4.38 -15.68 15.85
C LYS A 93 -4.83 -14.98 17.13
N MET A 94 -5.24 -13.71 17.06
CA MET A 94 -5.74 -13.00 18.25
C MET A 94 -7.09 -13.57 18.68
N GLU A 95 -7.33 -13.69 19.98
CA GLU A 95 -8.53 -14.30 20.53
C GLU A 95 -9.77 -13.41 20.36
N ASN A 96 -9.64 -12.11 20.65
CA ASN A 96 -10.77 -11.19 20.65
C ASN A 96 -11.16 -10.75 19.23
N GLU A 97 -12.42 -10.94 18.87
CA GLU A 97 -12.94 -10.62 17.53
C GLU A 97 -12.93 -9.12 17.23
N ASN A 98 -13.34 -8.28 18.18
CA ASN A 98 -13.35 -6.83 18.01
C ASN A 98 -11.93 -6.29 17.85
N GLU A 99 -10.94 -6.86 18.53
CA GLU A 99 -9.52 -6.52 18.35
C GLU A 99 -9.00 -6.94 16.98
N ARG A 100 -9.42 -8.08 16.44
CA ARG A 100 -9.08 -8.46 15.06
C ARG A 100 -9.69 -7.48 14.05
N GLU A 101 -10.98 -7.20 14.22
CA GLU A 101 -11.72 -6.40 13.28
C GLU A 101 -11.21 -4.97 13.22
N ILE A 102 -10.96 -4.33 14.37
CA ILE A 102 -10.42 -2.96 14.38
C ILE A 102 -9.06 -2.86 13.67
N LEU A 103 -8.19 -3.87 13.80
CA LEU A 103 -6.91 -3.90 13.10
C LEU A 103 -7.09 -4.12 11.59
N ARG A 104 -8.01 -4.98 11.15
CA ARG A 104 -8.33 -5.17 9.73
C ARG A 104 -8.91 -3.91 9.11
N LEU A 105 -9.91 -3.30 9.74
CA LEU A 105 -10.51 -2.06 9.27
C LEU A 105 -9.46 -0.95 9.14
N ARG A 106 -8.62 -0.78 10.17
CA ARG A 106 -7.63 0.30 10.18
C ARG A 106 -6.46 0.07 9.24
N TYR A 107 -5.87 -1.12 9.21
CA TYR A 107 -4.59 -1.37 8.55
C TYR A 107 -4.69 -2.16 7.24
N ILE A 108 -5.69 -3.02 7.09
CA ILE A 108 -5.93 -3.73 5.83
C ILE A 108 -6.80 -2.88 4.90
N GLN A 109 -8.02 -2.56 5.35
CA GLN A 109 -8.95 -1.75 4.56
C GLN A 109 -8.49 -0.29 4.45
N GLY A 110 -7.74 0.20 5.44
CA GLY A 110 -7.15 1.54 5.43
C GLY A 110 -8.15 2.63 5.78
N LEU A 111 -9.20 2.29 6.52
CA LEU A 111 -10.27 3.23 6.91
C LEU A 111 -9.76 4.27 7.91
N LYS A 112 -10.28 5.50 7.79
CA LYS A 112 -10.11 6.58 8.77
C LYS A 112 -10.86 6.23 10.06
N TRP A 113 -10.47 6.84 11.18
CA TRP A 113 -11.07 6.55 12.48
C TRP A 113 -12.59 6.71 12.50
N HIS A 114 -13.14 7.78 11.92
CA HIS A 114 -14.59 7.95 11.84
C HIS A 114 -15.30 6.83 11.04
N GLU A 115 -14.65 6.29 10.00
CA GLU A 115 -15.22 5.17 9.23
C GLU A 115 -15.17 3.86 10.03
N VAL A 116 -14.11 3.67 10.82
CA VAL A 116 -13.98 2.53 11.74
C VAL A 116 -15.04 2.62 12.84
N GLU A 117 -15.19 3.79 13.47
CA GLU A 117 -16.21 4.08 14.48
C GLU A 117 -17.61 3.72 13.96
N ASN A 118 -17.95 4.22 12.77
CA ASN A 118 -19.23 3.95 12.12
C ASN A 118 -19.42 2.47 11.80
N LYS A 119 -18.39 1.77 11.29
CA LYS A 119 -18.48 0.34 10.99
C LYS A 119 -18.60 -0.54 12.22
N MET A 120 -17.93 -0.18 13.32
CA MET A 120 -17.96 -0.96 14.55
C MET A 120 -19.13 -0.60 15.46
N GLY A 121 -19.81 0.52 15.22
CA GLY A 121 -20.89 1.02 16.08
C GLY A 121 -20.40 1.49 17.46
N PHE A 122 -19.15 1.94 17.54
CA PHE A 122 -18.52 2.38 18.79
C PHE A 122 -18.24 3.88 18.78
N SER A 123 -18.24 4.49 19.97
CA SER A 123 -17.77 5.88 20.11
C SER A 123 -16.29 5.98 19.75
N ARG A 124 -15.86 7.20 19.43
CA ARG A 124 -14.45 7.49 19.13
C ARG A 124 -13.52 7.08 20.27
N GLU A 125 -13.88 7.39 21.52
CA GLU A 125 -13.10 7.05 22.71
C GLU A 125 -12.95 5.54 22.86
N TRP A 126 -14.06 4.82 22.68
CA TRP A 126 -14.06 3.36 22.81
C TRP A 126 -13.28 2.68 21.68
N THR A 127 -13.39 3.21 20.46
CA THR A 127 -12.64 2.74 19.29
C THR A 127 -11.12 2.89 19.51
N LEU A 128 -10.67 4.07 19.97
CA LEU A 128 -9.25 4.30 20.25
C LEU A 128 -8.74 3.44 21.42
N LYS A 129 -9.55 3.25 22.47
CA LYS A 129 -9.22 2.37 23.60
C LYS A 129 -9.11 0.90 23.17
N LEU A 130 -10.06 0.43 22.36
CA LEU A 130 -10.05 -0.91 21.78
C LEU A 130 -8.82 -1.11 20.89
N HIS A 131 -8.48 -0.12 20.07
CA HIS A 131 -7.28 -0.16 19.23
C HIS A 131 -6.00 -0.28 20.06
N GLY A 132 -5.85 0.51 21.12
CA GLY A 132 -4.70 0.42 22.03
C GLY A 132 -4.63 -0.94 22.75
N ARG A 133 -5.78 -1.55 23.06
CA ARG A 133 -5.85 -2.92 23.60
C ARG A 133 -5.43 -3.95 22.54
N ALA A 134 -5.94 -3.83 21.31
CA ALA A 134 -5.60 -4.70 20.20
C ALA A 134 -4.09 -4.68 19.92
N LEU A 135 -3.45 -3.52 19.93
CA LEU A 135 -1.99 -3.42 19.75
C LEU A 135 -1.19 -4.09 20.87
N ARG A 136 -1.63 -3.99 22.13
CA ARG A 136 -0.97 -4.69 23.24
C ARG A 136 -1.06 -6.22 23.08
N ASN A 137 -2.20 -6.71 22.62
CA ASN A 137 -2.45 -8.14 22.45
C ASN A 137 -1.90 -8.70 21.13
N PHE A 138 -1.66 -7.85 20.13
CA PHE A 138 -1.07 -8.24 18.86
C PHE A 138 0.36 -8.74 19.05
N LYS A 139 0.67 -9.90 18.45
CA LYS A 139 1.99 -10.53 18.48
C LYS A 139 2.59 -10.52 17.07
N MET A 140 3.72 -9.83 16.94
CA MET A 140 4.55 -9.79 15.73
C MET A 140 5.37 -11.06 15.56
#